data_AF-A0A315EW86-F1
#
_entry.id   AF-A0A315EW86-F1
#
_cell.length_a   1.000
_cell.length_b   1.000
_cell.length_c   1.000
_cell.angle_alpha   90.00
_cell.angle_beta   90.00
_cell.angle_gamma   90.00
#
_symmetry.space_group_name_H-M   'P 1'
#
loop_
_entity.id
_entity.type
_entity.pdbx_description
1 polymer ?
#
loop_
_entity_poly.entity_id
_entity_poly.type
_entity_poly.pdbx_seq_one_letter_code
_entity_poly.pdbx_strand_id
1 'polypeptide(L)' 'MKPSTGLDIAGLETAYDQLAFAIDAAGPEKSELFLVKLALLAAQALGDAPSFVDLIERAQKDL' A
#
# COMPACT_ATOMS: atom_id res chain seq x y z
N MET A 1 24.94 10.67 4.13
CA MET A 1 23.73 10.34 4.89
C MET A 1 22.68 9.93 3.88
N LYS A 2 22.30 8.64 3.80
CA LYS A 2 21.17 8.24 2.95
C LYS A 2 19.91 8.68 3.72
N PRO A 3 19.03 9.52 3.15
CA PRO A 3 17.77 9.84 3.82
C PRO A 3 17.01 8.54 4.05
N SER A 4 16.35 8.42 5.19
CA SER A 4 15.51 7.28 5.55
C SER A 4 14.55 7.00 4.39
N THR A 5 14.75 5.89 3.67
CA THR A 5 13.95 5.53 2.49
C THR A 5 12.57 5.05 2.97
N GLY A 6 11.66 5.97 3.31
CA GLY A 6 10.31 5.63 3.76
C GLY A 6 9.57 6.82 4.37
N LEU A 7 8.23 6.72 4.45
CA LEU A 7 7.40 7.67 5.19
C LEU A 7 7.72 7.61 6.68
N ASP A 8 7.64 8.75 7.35
CA ASP A 8 7.61 8.80 8.81
C ASP A 8 6.23 8.37 9.33
N ILE A 9 6.07 8.31 10.67
CA ILE A 9 4.82 7.85 11.29
C ILE A 9 3.64 8.72 10.85
N ALA A 10 3.80 10.05 10.83
CA ALA A 10 2.74 10.97 10.40
C ALA A 10 2.34 10.76 8.92
N GLY A 11 3.32 10.50 8.05
CA GLY A 11 3.07 10.14 6.66
C GLY A 11 2.33 8.81 6.52
N LEU A 12 2.66 7.82 7.35
CA LEU A 12 1.96 6.53 7.37
C LEU A 12 0.52 6.67 7.88
N GLU A 13 0.29 7.44 8.94
CA GLU A 13 -1.05 7.75 9.46
C GLU A 13 -1.91 8.44 8.40
N THR A 14 -1.36 9.44 7.72
CA THR A 14 -2.06 10.13 6.62
C THR A 14 -2.42 9.16 5.49
N ALA A 15 -1.49 8.28 5.09
CA ALA A 15 -1.75 7.30 4.05
C ALA A 15 -2.81 6.27 4.48
N TYR A 16 -2.79 5.85 5.74
CA TYR A 16 -3.78 4.94 6.31
C TYR A 16 -5.18 5.56 6.33
N ASP A 17 -5.31 6.80 6.81
CA ASP A 17 -6.59 7.51 6.87
C ASP A 17 -7.21 7.69 5.47
N GLN A 18 -6.39 8.05 4.49
CA GLN A 18 -6.84 8.18 3.09
C GLN A 18 -7.24 6.82 2.51
N LEU A 19 -6.50 5.76 2.82
CA LEU A 19 -6.81 4.41 2.37
C LEU A 19 -8.14 3.92 2.95
N ALA A 20 -8.38 4.13 4.25
CA ALA A 20 -9.62 3.76 4.91
C ALA A 20 -10.83 4.45 4.26
N PHE A 21 -10.75 5.77 4.05
CA PHE A 21 -11.81 6.52 3.36
C PHE A 21 -12.06 6.01 1.93
N ALA A 22 -11.00 5.67 1.19
CA ALA A 22 -11.13 5.18 -0.17
C ALA A 22 -11.74 3.77 -0.24
N ILE A 23 -11.44 2.89 0.72
CA ILE A 23 -12.05 1.56 0.84
C ILE A 23 -13.56 1.70 1.12
N ASP A 24 -13.94 2.56 2.06
CA ASP A 24 -15.33 2.81 2.39
C ASP A 24 -16.10 3.37 1.18
N ALA A 25 -15.48 4.29 0.44
CA ALA A 25 -16.07 4.87 -0.77
C ALA A 25 -16.21 3.86 -1.92
N ALA A 26 -15.28 2.89 -2.03
CA ALA A 26 -15.38 1.80 -3.01
C ALA A 26 -16.54 0.84 -2.68
N GLY A 27 -16.81 0.65 -1.38
CA GLY A 27 -17.84 -0.25 -0.88
C GLY A 27 -17.42 -1.72 -0.89
N PRO A 28 -18.15 -2.59 -0.16
CA PRO A 28 -17.74 -3.97 0.11
C PRO A 28 -17.65 -4.85 -1.14
N GLU A 29 -18.39 -4.54 -2.21
CA GLU A 29 -18.36 -5.31 -3.46
C GLU A 29 -17.12 -5.00 -4.32
N LYS A 30 -16.47 -3.86 -4.10
CA LYS A 30 -15.35 -3.38 -4.94
C LYS A 30 -14.07 -3.11 -4.16
N SER A 31 -14.09 -3.22 -2.83
CA SER A 31 -12.93 -2.96 -1.96
C SER A 31 -11.74 -3.83 -2.35
N GLU A 32 -11.93 -5.13 -2.57
CA GLU A 32 -10.86 -6.05 -3.00
C GLU A 32 -10.28 -5.65 -4.36
N LEU A 33 -11.15 -5.37 -5.35
CA LEU A 33 -10.70 -4.93 -6.68
C LEU A 33 -9.94 -3.60 -6.63
N PHE A 34 -10.40 -2.66 -5.79
CA PHE A 34 -9.73 -1.40 -5.53
C PHE A 34 -8.34 -1.62 -4.93
N LEU A 35 -8.22 -2.45 -3.89
CA LEU A 35 -6.96 -2.74 -3.22
C LEU A 35 -5.96 -3.41 -4.14
N VAL A 36 -6.39 -4.38 -4.96
CA VAL A 36 -5.54 -5.01 -5.98
C VAL A 36 -5.05 -3.96 -7.00
N LYS A 37 -5.94 -3.09 -7.47
CA LYS A 37 -5.55 -2.03 -8.40
C LYS A 37 -4.56 -1.03 -7.79
N LEU A 38 -4.79 -0.61 -6.55
CA LEU A 38 -3.89 0.26 -5.81
C LEU A 38 -2.50 -0.37 -5.63
N ALA A 39 -2.47 -1.66 -5.25
CA ALA A 39 -1.25 -2.42 -5.07
C ALA A 39 -0.44 -2.51 -6.38
N LEU A 40 -1.09 -2.77 -7.52
CA LEU A 40 -0.44 -2.77 -8.84
C LEU A 40 0.10 -1.39 -9.25
N LEU A 41 -0.65 -0.32 -8.96
CA LEU A 41 -0.19 1.05 -9.20
C LEU A 41 1.03 1.39 -8.34
N ALA A 42 1.05 0.96 -7.08
CA ALA A 42 2.20 1.12 -6.19
C ALA A 42 3.42 0.32 -6.69
N ALA A 43 3.23 -0.92 -7.15
CA ALA A 43 4.30 -1.71 -7.75
C ALA A 43 4.90 -1.03 -8.99
N GLN A 44 4.04 -0.46 -9.86
CA GLN A 44 4.47 0.28 -11.03
C GLN A 44 5.24 1.56 -10.65
N ALA A 45 4.80 2.26 -9.60
CA ALA A 45 5.47 3.46 -9.09
C ALA A 45 6.81 3.15 -8.42
N LEU A 46 6.90 2.00 -7.73
CA LEU A 46 8.14 1.48 -7.15
C LEU A 46 9.16 1.11 -8.24
N GLY A 47 8.69 0.58 -9.36
CA GLY A 47 9.54 0.21 -10.50
C GLY A 47 10.44 -1.01 -10.25
N ASP A 48 10.23 -1.73 -9.14
CA ASP A 48 11.02 -2.88 -8.71
C ASP A 48 10.12 -4.03 -8.26
N ALA A 49 9.94 -5.02 -9.16
CA ALA A 49 9.07 -6.16 -8.91
C ALA A 49 9.55 -7.05 -7.76
N PRO A 50 10.85 -7.44 -7.64
CA PRO A 50 11.37 -8.14 -6.47
C PRO A 50 11.02 -7.47 -5.14
N SER A 51 11.23 -6.16 -5.01
CA SER A 51 10.90 -5.43 -3.77
C SER A 51 9.40 -5.45 -3.47
N PHE A 52 8.55 -5.35 -4.50
CA PHE A 52 7.10 -5.46 -4.31
C PHE A 52 6.67 -6.88 -3.87
N VAL A 53 7.29 -7.92 -4.41
CA VAL A 53 7.04 -9.32 -3.99
C VAL A 53 7.45 -9.54 -2.53
N ASP A 54 8.60 -9.00 -2.10
CA ASP A 54 9.02 -9.05 -0.68
C ASP A 54 7.98 -8.38 0.24
N LEU A 55 7.42 -7.24 -0.17
CA LEU A 55 6.35 -6.58 0.59
C LEU A 55 5.09 -7.44 0.72
N ILE A 56 4.70 -8.16 -0.34
CA ILE A 56 3.56 -9.10 -0.29
C ILE A 56 3.84 -10.22 0.72
N GLU A 57 5.02 -10.85 0.66
CA GLU A 57 5.37 -11.94 1.57
C GLU A 57 5.42 -11.47 3.03
N ARG A 58 5.90 -10.25 3.28
CA ARG A 58 5.91 -9.65 4.61
C ARG A 58 4.51 -9.37 5.12
N ALA A 59 3.64 -8.80 4.29
CA ALA A 59 2.24 -8.56 4.64
C ALA A 59 1.52 -9.88 4.99
N GLN A 60 1.78 -10.97 4.25
CA GLN A 60 1.15 -12.27 4.53
C GLN A 60 1.58 -12.89 5.86
N LYS A 61 2.80 -12.59 6.35
CA LYS A 61 3.32 -13.13 7.61
C LYS A 61 2.80 -12.38 8.84
N ASP A 62 2.30 -11.16 8.67
CA ASP A 62 1.92 -10.23 9.73
C ASP A 62 0.43 -9.80 9.61
N LEU A 63 -0.42 -10.74 9.15
CA LEU A 63 -1.86 -10.59 8.96
C LEU A 63 -2.65 -10.75 10.26
#